data_AF-A0A2N1MI11-F1
#
_entry.id   AF-A0A2N1MI11-F1
#
_cell.length_a   1.000
_cell.length_b   1.000
_cell.length_c   1.000
_cell.angle_alpha   90.00
_cell.angle_beta   90.00
_cell.angle_gamma   90.00
#
_symmetry.space_group_name_H-M   'P 1'
#
loop_
_entity.id
_entity.type
_entity.pdbx_description
1 polymer ?
#
loop_
_entity_poly.entity_id
_entity_poly.type
_entity_poly.pdbx_seq_one_letter_code
_entity_poly.pdbx_strand_id
1 'polypeptide(L)'
;MSDIYEVLEVIKERHWREKHEENKEEYQRDPSCLRCYGINEIKIDKWFEGFWKIFQKVILEAMGYNRNTYAKLLEYIVLTRKSGEERYPSSKKKRDKEFEKIMKEGEKLLDIVVVSIRYRNKPDLKEEGIKSVIKIICEHYMFDEEDKLIINERETEENLLGNKELIRWGSIITDDELDIRFTRFGEWLAEKESVEIKDKGYDTMRYLKTILHLEEEGDIIKEENREIVKKFQKSITYQWWD
;
A
#
# COMPACT_ATOMS: atom_id res chain seq x y z
N MET A 1 5.67 15.15 -0.90
CA MET A 1 6.02 15.20 -2.33
C MET A 1 5.52 13.92 -2.99
N SER A 2 4.66 14.01 -3.99
CA SER A 2 4.36 12.88 -4.87
C SER A 2 5.41 12.72 -5.97
N ASP A 3 5.86 11.49 -6.18
CA ASP A 3 6.81 11.05 -7.22
C ASP A 3 6.13 10.66 -8.54
N ILE A 4 4.79 10.54 -8.55
CA ILE A 4 4.01 10.18 -9.75
C ILE A 4 3.30 11.37 -10.40
N TYR A 5 3.04 12.45 -9.67
CA TYR A 5 2.12 13.50 -10.12
C TYR A 5 2.51 14.16 -11.46
N GLU A 6 3.78 14.51 -11.63
CA GLU A 6 4.28 15.17 -12.85
C GLU A 6 4.14 14.26 -14.08
N VAL A 7 4.37 12.95 -13.90
CA VAL A 7 4.18 11.94 -14.96
C VAL A 7 2.70 11.83 -15.33
N LEU A 8 1.80 11.83 -14.34
CA LEU A 8 0.36 11.75 -14.58
C LEU A 8 -0.19 12.95 -15.34
N GLU A 9 0.26 14.18 -15.03
CA GLU A 9 -0.19 15.37 -15.76
C GLU A 9 0.21 15.32 -17.25
N VAL A 10 1.44 14.86 -17.56
CA VAL A 10 1.88 14.66 -18.96
C VAL A 10 1.03 13.60 -19.67
N ILE A 11 0.73 12.49 -19.00
CA ILE A 11 -0.12 11.42 -19.55
C ILE A 11 -1.52 11.94 -19.86
N LYS A 12 -2.11 12.72 -18.94
CA LYS A 12 -3.44 13.29 -19.05
C LYS A 12 -3.54 14.30 -20.19
N GLU A 13 -2.59 15.23 -20.30
CA GLU A 13 -2.56 16.21 -21.39
C GLU A 13 -2.45 15.53 -22.76
N ARG A 14 -1.57 14.52 -22.87
CA ARG A 14 -1.40 13.76 -24.12
C ARG A 14 -2.65 12.96 -24.45
N HIS A 15 -3.21 12.22 -23.49
CA HIS A 15 -4.43 11.45 -23.67
C HIS A 15 -5.58 12.34 -24.14
N TRP A 16 -5.78 13.48 -23.50
CA TRP A 16 -6.87 14.40 -23.85
C TRP A 16 -6.78 14.86 -25.30
N ARG A 17 -5.60 15.34 -25.71
CA ARG A 17 -5.35 15.79 -27.08
C ARG A 17 -5.55 14.67 -28.09
N GLU A 18 -4.85 13.55 -27.90
CA GLU A 18 -4.83 12.46 -28.89
C GLU A 18 -6.18 11.75 -28.99
N LYS A 19 -6.85 11.47 -27.86
CA LYS A 19 -8.09 10.70 -27.84
C LYS A 19 -9.33 11.55 -28.06
N HIS A 20 -9.40 12.74 -27.45
CA HIS A 20 -10.65 13.50 -27.36
C HIS A 20 -10.72 14.69 -28.32
N GLU A 21 -9.57 15.23 -28.74
CA GLU A 21 -9.51 16.35 -29.70
C GLU A 21 -9.17 15.84 -31.10
N GLU A 22 -8.10 15.06 -31.24
CA GLU A 22 -7.60 14.55 -32.52
C GLU A 22 -8.26 13.24 -32.97
N ASN A 23 -8.95 12.54 -32.06
CA ASN A 23 -9.61 11.24 -32.31
C ASN A 23 -8.67 10.18 -32.93
N LYS A 24 -7.41 10.12 -32.49
CA LYS A 24 -6.46 9.10 -32.96
C LYS A 24 -6.91 7.69 -32.57
N GLU A 25 -6.65 6.73 -33.46
CA GLU A 25 -6.88 5.30 -33.18
C GLU A 25 -5.88 4.77 -32.14
N GLU A 26 -4.61 5.14 -32.28
CA GLU A 26 -3.54 4.87 -31.32
C GLU A 26 -3.24 6.14 -30.50
N TYR A 27 -3.33 6.03 -29.18
CA TYR A 27 -3.21 7.16 -28.26
C TYR A 27 -2.68 6.71 -26.90
N GLN A 28 -2.02 7.62 -26.19
CA GLN A 28 -1.65 7.44 -24.80
C GLN A 28 -2.90 7.26 -23.93
N ARG A 29 -2.97 6.18 -23.14
CA ARG A 29 -4.08 5.95 -22.22
C ARG A 29 -3.85 6.68 -20.89
N ASP A 30 -4.88 7.36 -20.41
CA ASP A 30 -4.96 7.96 -19.07
C ASP A 30 -6.02 7.20 -18.24
N PRO A 31 -5.61 6.42 -17.24
CA PRO A 31 -6.52 5.70 -16.35
C PRO A 31 -7.45 6.59 -15.53
N SER A 32 -7.13 7.88 -15.37
CA SER A 32 -7.89 8.86 -14.60
C SER A 32 -9.00 9.57 -15.40
N CYS A 33 -9.04 9.38 -16.71
CA CYS A 33 -9.94 10.14 -17.60
C CYS A 33 -11.43 9.89 -17.31
N LEU A 34 -12.13 10.91 -16.80
CA LEU A 34 -13.56 10.85 -16.47
C LEU A 34 -14.48 10.68 -17.69
N ARG A 35 -14.02 11.05 -18.88
CA ARG A 35 -14.78 10.87 -20.13
C ARG A 35 -14.73 9.43 -20.61
N CYS A 36 -13.58 8.77 -20.44
CA CYS A 36 -13.40 7.37 -20.80
C CYS A 36 -13.95 6.42 -19.73
N TYR A 37 -13.89 6.81 -18.45
CA TYR A 37 -14.21 5.96 -17.30
C TYR A 37 -15.24 6.59 -16.37
N GLY A 38 -16.25 7.25 -16.93
CA GLY A 38 -17.31 7.90 -16.15
C GLY A 38 -18.06 6.95 -15.21
N ILE A 39 -18.58 7.48 -14.12
CA ILE A 39 -19.28 6.70 -13.08
C ILE A 39 -20.79 6.59 -13.31
N ASN A 40 -21.33 7.28 -14.33
CA ASN A 40 -22.78 7.34 -14.60
C ASN A 40 -23.41 5.98 -14.89
N GLU A 41 -22.60 5.00 -15.29
CA GLU A 41 -23.03 3.65 -15.66
C GLU A 41 -22.92 2.63 -14.51
N ILE A 42 -22.41 3.05 -13.34
CA ILE A 42 -22.24 2.15 -12.19
C ILE A 42 -22.98 2.66 -10.96
N LYS A 43 -23.44 1.71 -10.14
CA LYS A 43 -23.92 2.02 -8.79
C LYS A 43 -22.72 2.08 -7.85
N ILE A 44 -22.55 3.21 -7.17
CA ILE A 44 -21.55 3.35 -6.10
C ILE A 44 -22.17 2.83 -4.81
N ASP A 45 -21.50 1.87 -4.18
CA ASP A 45 -21.93 1.33 -2.90
C ASP A 45 -21.48 2.22 -1.73
N LYS A 46 -22.25 2.17 -0.64
CA LYS A 46 -22.05 3.01 0.56
C LYS A 46 -20.65 2.88 1.17
N TRP A 47 -20.04 1.70 1.10
CA TRP A 47 -18.69 1.47 1.59
C TRP A 47 -17.67 2.38 0.89
N PHE A 48 -17.85 2.59 -0.42
CA PHE A 48 -16.92 3.40 -1.22
C PHE A 48 -17.09 4.88 -0.92
N GLU A 49 -18.33 5.34 -0.67
CA GLU A 49 -18.57 6.72 -0.24
C GLU A 49 -17.86 7.03 1.08
N GLY A 50 -17.94 6.11 2.06
CA GLY A 50 -17.25 6.25 3.33
C GLY A 50 -15.72 6.20 3.18
N PHE A 51 -15.21 5.24 2.40
CA PHE A 51 -13.79 5.18 2.03
C PHE A 51 -13.32 6.51 1.43
N TRP A 52 -14.04 7.01 0.42
CA TRP A 52 -13.64 8.20 -0.33
C TRP A 52 -13.59 9.45 0.54
N LYS A 53 -14.57 9.63 1.44
CA LYS A 53 -14.58 10.75 2.39
C LYS A 53 -13.34 10.75 3.29
N ILE A 54 -12.99 9.60 3.88
CA ILE A 54 -11.80 9.50 4.72
C ILE A 54 -10.54 9.72 3.89
N PHE A 55 -10.44 9.04 2.76
CA PHE A 55 -9.28 9.14 1.87
C PHE A 55 -9.03 10.59 1.45
N GLN A 56 -10.07 11.34 1.09
CA GLN A 56 -9.96 12.76 0.73
C GLN A 56 -9.54 13.65 1.91
N LYS A 57 -9.86 13.28 3.15
CA LYS A 57 -9.40 14.02 4.34
C LYS A 57 -7.92 13.79 4.65
N VAL A 58 -7.40 12.61 4.34
CA VAL A 58 -5.97 12.28 4.51
C VAL A 58 -5.16 12.80 3.32
N ILE A 59 -5.67 12.64 2.10
CA ILE A 59 -5.05 13.07 0.84
C ILE A 59 -5.87 14.22 0.26
N LEU A 60 -5.66 15.43 0.78
CA LEU A 60 -6.46 16.63 0.44
C LEU A 60 -6.50 16.95 -1.06
N GLU A 61 -5.44 16.59 -1.78
CA GLU A 61 -5.35 16.81 -3.22
C GLU A 61 -6.19 15.83 -4.05
N ALA A 62 -6.71 14.75 -3.48
CA ALA A 62 -7.60 13.82 -4.19
C ALA A 62 -8.96 14.48 -4.43
N MET A 63 -9.27 14.81 -5.69
CA MET A 63 -10.51 15.49 -6.08
C MET A 63 -11.60 14.57 -6.59
N GLY A 64 -11.24 13.49 -7.24
CA GLY A 64 -12.22 12.63 -7.84
C GLY A 64 -11.71 11.23 -8.12
N TYR A 65 -12.67 10.34 -8.30
CA TYR A 65 -12.48 8.96 -8.69
C TYR A 65 -13.26 8.70 -9.97
N ASN A 66 -12.99 7.54 -10.58
CA ASN A 66 -13.70 7.10 -11.76
C ASN A 66 -14.04 5.60 -11.64
N ARG A 67 -14.59 5.01 -12.70
CA ARG A 67 -14.97 3.59 -12.69
C ARG A 67 -13.79 2.65 -12.42
N ASN A 68 -12.59 2.98 -12.90
CA ASN A 68 -11.39 2.17 -12.64
C ASN A 68 -11.02 2.22 -11.16
N THR A 69 -11.04 3.41 -10.54
CA THR A 69 -10.77 3.57 -9.11
C THR A 69 -11.69 2.68 -8.28
N TYR A 70 -13.00 2.76 -8.54
CA TYR A 70 -14.00 1.95 -7.85
C TYR A 70 -13.78 0.45 -8.05
N ALA A 71 -13.69 0.01 -9.30
CA ALA A 71 -13.60 -1.40 -9.64
C ALA A 71 -12.31 -2.04 -9.11
N LYS A 72 -11.17 -1.36 -9.25
CA LYS A 72 -9.87 -1.89 -8.79
C LYS A 72 -9.73 -1.87 -7.28
N LEU A 73 -10.34 -0.91 -6.60
CA LEU A 73 -10.40 -0.93 -5.15
C LEU A 73 -11.27 -2.09 -4.64
N LEU A 74 -12.42 -2.35 -5.29
CA LEU A 74 -13.25 -3.51 -4.95
C LEU A 74 -12.51 -4.84 -5.20
N GLU A 75 -11.82 -4.97 -6.34
CA GLU A 75 -10.95 -6.13 -6.62
C GLU A 75 -9.87 -6.30 -5.54
N TYR A 76 -9.25 -5.20 -5.11
CA TYR A 76 -8.25 -5.20 -4.03
C TYR A 76 -8.85 -5.73 -2.72
N ILE A 77 -9.98 -5.18 -2.29
CA ILE A 77 -10.66 -5.58 -1.06
C ILE A 77 -11.05 -7.05 -1.10
N VAL A 78 -11.58 -7.55 -2.23
CA VAL A 78 -11.94 -8.97 -2.38
C VAL A 78 -10.71 -9.86 -2.32
N LEU A 79 -9.60 -9.43 -2.93
CA LEU A 79 -8.34 -10.17 -2.94
C LEU A 79 -7.70 -10.26 -1.55
N THR A 80 -7.72 -9.17 -0.78
CA THR A 80 -7.06 -9.08 0.54
C THR A 80 -7.97 -9.44 1.71
N ARG A 81 -9.26 -9.69 1.46
CA ARG A 81 -10.21 -10.14 2.48
C ARG A 81 -9.73 -11.44 3.12
N LYS A 82 -9.47 -11.37 4.43
CA LYS A 82 -9.11 -12.51 5.27
C LYS A 82 -10.37 -13.35 5.55
N SER A 83 -10.76 -14.25 4.66
CA SER A 83 -11.86 -15.19 4.95
C SER A 83 -11.48 -16.10 6.12
N GLY A 84 -12.27 -16.07 7.19
CA GLY A 84 -11.94 -16.62 8.50
C GLY A 84 -11.80 -18.14 8.63
N GLU A 85 -12.13 -18.97 7.64
CA GLU A 85 -12.12 -20.44 7.84
C GLU A 85 -11.57 -21.30 6.70
N GLU A 86 -11.39 -20.80 5.48
CA GLU A 86 -11.00 -21.67 4.35
C GLU A 86 -9.94 -21.03 3.46
N ARG A 87 -8.66 -21.38 3.68
CA ARG A 87 -7.63 -21.54 2.64
C ARG A 87 -6.23 -21.77 3.16
N TYR A 88 -5.96 -21.70 4.46
CA TYR A 88 -4.57 -21.78 4.92
C TYR A 88 -4.00 -23.20 4.80
N PRO A 89 -2.98 -23.42 3.95
CA PRO A 89 -2.25 -24.69 3.95
C PRO A 89 -1.62 -24.95 5.32
N SER A 90 -1.52 -26.22 5.71
CA SER A 90 -1.04 -26.66 7.03
C SER A 90 0.41 -26.26 7.35
N SER A 91 1.22 -25.89 6.35
CA SER A 91 2.61 -25.48 6.54
C SER A 91 2.78 -23.96 6.40
N LYS A 92 3.46 -23.35 7.39
CA LYS A 92 3.79 -21.91 7.44
C LYS A 92 4.35 -21.39 6.10
N LYS A 93 5.33 -22.10 5.53
CA LYS A 93 5.95 -21.75 4.24
C LYS A 93 4.97 -21.62 3.07
N LYS A 94 3.93 -22.48 3.01
CA LYS A 94 2.92 -22.37 1.94
C LYS A 94 2.01 -21.16 2.15
N ARG A 95 1.68 -20.85 3.41
CA ARG A 95 0.89 -19.67 3.78
C ARG A 95 1.61 -18.38 3.40
N ASP A 96 2.89 -18.28 3.75
CA ASP A 96 3.72 -17.11 3.46
C ASP A 96 3.83 -16.88 1.95
N LYS A 97 4.02 -17.95 1.17
CA LYS A 97 4.08 -17.88 -0.31
C LYS A 97 2.75 -17.46 -0.94
N GLU A 98 1.62 -17.91 -0.41
CA GLU A 98 0.30 -17.49 -0.89
C GLU A 98 0.02 -16.03 -0.56
N PHE A 99 0.35 -15.61 0.66
CA PHE A 99 0.25 -14.21 1.07
C PHE A 99 1.14 -13.32 0.20
N GLU A 100 2.38 -13.71 -0.09
CA GLU A 100 3.24 -12.95 -1.00
C GLU A 100 2.63 -12.77 -2.39
N LYS A 101 1.92 -13.78 -2.88
CA LYS A 101 1.21 -13.70 -4.17
C LYS A 101 0.06 -12.70 -4.08
N ILE A 102 -0.71 -12.74 -2.99
CA ILE A 102 -1.79 -11.79 -2.70
C ILE A 102 -1.22 -10.37 -2.63
N MET A 103 -0.13 -10.13 -1.90
CA MET A 103 0.52 -8.82 -1.80
C MET A 103 0.99 -8.31 -3.17
N LYS A 104 1.67 -9.16 -3.96
CA LYS A 104 2.15 -8.77 -5.30
C LYS A 104 1.00 -8.41 -6.25
N GLU A 105 -0.12 -9.11 -6.17
CA GLU A 105 -1.27 -8.83 -7.01
C GLU A 105 -2.06 -7.61 -6.49
N GLY A 106 -2.18 -7.49 -5.16
CA GLY A 106 -2.77 -6.33 -4.50
C GLY A 106 -2.02 -5.05 -4.82
N GLU A 107 -0.69 -5.10 -4.84
CA GLU A 107 0.16 -3.96 -5.20
C GLU A 107 -0.14 -3.43 -6.61
N LYS A 108 -0.29 -4.32 -7.59
CA LYS A 108 -0.68 -3.93 -8.96
C LYS A 108 -2.06 -3.30 -9.01
N LEU A 109 -2.99 -3.77 -8.20
CA LEU A 109 -4.33 -3.19 -8.12
C LEU A 109 -4.24 -1.78 -7.51
N LEU A 110 -3.43 -1.59 -6.47
CA LEU A 110 -3.19 -0.30 -5.85
C LEU A 110 -2.50 0.67 -6.81
N ASP A 111 -1.50 0.24 -7.60
CA ASP A 111 -0.90 1.06 -8.67
C ASP A 111 -2.00 1.65 -9.56
N ILE A 112 -2.92 0.80 -10.03
CA ILE A 112 -4.03 1.23 -10.90
C ILE A 112 -4.99 2.17 -10.16
N VAL A 113 -5.31 1.88 -8.89
CA VAL A 113 -6.18 2.73 -8.08
C VAL A 113 -5.57 4.12 -7.97
N VAL A 114 -4.31 4.23 -7.55
CA VAL A 114 -3.60 5.51 -7.36
C VAL A 114 -3.55 6.31 -8.66
N VAL A 115 -3.13 5.72 -9.78
CA VAL A 115 -3.04 6.46 -11.06
C VAL A 115 -4.41 6.78 -11.68
N SER A 116 -5.48 6.14 -11.23
CA SER A 116 -6.86 6.44 -11.68
C SER A 116 -7.52 7.59 -10.92
N ILE A 117 -6.94 8.01 -9.79
CA ILE A 117 -7.45 9.14 -8.99
C ILE A 117 -7.13 10.45 -9.69
N ARG A 118 -8.08 11.38 -9.65
CA ARG A 118 -7.90 12.76 -10.13
C ARG A 118 -7.40 13.61 -8.98
N TYR A 119 -6.17 14.11 -9.11
CA TYR A 119 -5.58 15.04 -8.15
C TYR A 119 -5.76 16.49 -8.59
N ARG A 120 -5.93 17.41 -7.63
CA ARG A 120 -5.97 18.86 -7.88
C ARG A 120 -4.57 19.38 -8.16
N ASN A 121 -3.67 19.14 -7.21
CA ASN A 121 -2.25 19.45 -7.29
C ASN A 121 -1.44 18.24 -6.85
N LYS A 122 -0.12 18.42 -6.77
CA LYS A 122 0.84 17.44 -6.27
C LYS A 122 0.49 17.04 -4.83
N PRO A 123 0.18 15.75 -4.56
CA PRO A 123 -0.08 15.29 -3.20
C PRO A 123 1.13 15.45 -2.27
N ASP A 124 0.83 15.60 -0.98
CA ASP A 124 1.84 15.69 0.07
C ASP A 124 2.54 14.34 0.33
N LEU A 125 1.89 13.22 0.01
CA LEU A 125 2.46 11.89 0.10
C LEU A 125 3.05 11.41 -1.24
N LYS A 126 4.08 10.56 -1.15
CA LYS A 126 4.55 9.74 -2.28
C LYS A 126 3.53 8.67 -2.63
N GLU A 127 3.69 8.04 -3.79
CA GLU A 127 2.84 6.93 -4.21
C GLU A 127 2.71 5.85 -3.12
N GLU A 128 3.81 5.37 -2.57
CA GLU A 128 3.82 4.37 -1.49
C GLU A 128 3.05 4.84 -0.23
N GLY A 129 3.14 6.12 0.08
CA GLY A 129 2.35 6.74 1.13
C GLY A 129 0.85 6.66 0.87
N ILE A 130 0.43 7.05 -0.33
CA ILE A 130 -0.98 6.98 -0.76
C ILE A 130 -1.47 5.53 -0.71
N LYS A 131 -0.68 4.58 -1.24
CA LYS A 131 -1.01 3.15 -1.20
C LYS A 131 -1.16 2.65 0.23
N SER A 132 -0.25 3.01 1.13
CA SER A 132 -0.32 2.58 2.54
C SER A 132 -1.59 3.09 3.24
N VAL A 133 -2.06 4.30 2.92
CA VAL A 133 -3.34 4.82 3.41
C VAL A 133 -4.51 3.97 2.90
N ILE A 134 -4.51 3.61 1.61
CA ILE A 134 -5.54 2.74 1.02
C ILE A 134 -5.54 1.36 1.70
N LYS A 135 -4.36 0.73 1.84
CA LYS A 135 -4.17 -0.56 2.53
C LYS A 135 -4.80 -0.53 3.91
N ILE A 136 -4.44 0.48 4.71
CA ILE A 136 -4.91 0.60 6.09
C ILE A 136 -6.42 0.77 6.17
N ILE A 137 -7.01 1.63 5.33
CA ILE A 137 -8.48 1.79 5.32
C ILE A 137 -9.15 0.46 4.98
N CYS A 138 -8.71 -0.21 3.91
CA CYS A 138 -9.33 -1.44 3.43
C CYS A 138 -9.16 -2.63 4.36
N GLU A 139 -8.00 -2.78 4.99
CA GLU A 139 -7.68 -3.99 5.77
C GLU A 139 -8.08 -3.89 7.24
N HIS A 140 -8.18 -2.67 7.80
CA HIS A 140 -8.41 -2.49 9.23
C HIS A 140 -9.68 -1.75 9.60
N TYR A 141 -10.34 -1.05 8.66
CA TYR A 141 -11.44 -0.14 9.00
C TYR A 141 -12.71 -0.34 8.18
N MET A 142 -12.71 -1.25 7.20
CA MET A 142 -13.83 -1.46 6.28
C MET A 142 -14.74 -2.63 6.61
N PHE A 143 -14.46 -3.40 7.66
CA PHE A 143 -15.24 -4.60 8.03
C PHE A 143 -15.71 -4.52 9.48
N ASP A 144 -16.95 -4.92 9.75
CA ASP A 144 -17.43 -5.20 11.10
C ASP A 144 -17.14 -6.65 11.53
N GLU A 145 -17.59 -7.01 12.74
CA GLU A 145 -17.48 -8.36 13.29
C GLU A 145 -18.21 -9.43 12.45
N GLU A 146 -19.15 -9.03 11.57
CA GLU A 146 -19.89 -9.91 10.66
C GLU A 146 -19.32 -9.88 9.22
N ASP A 147 -18.11 -9.34 9.02
CA ASP A 147 -17.46 -9.15 7.71
C ASP A 147 -18.27 -8.29 6.71
N LYS A 148 -19.19 -7.46 7.18
CA LYS A 148 -19.93 -6.55 6.30
C LYS A 148 -19.09 -5.32 6.02
N LEU A 149 -19.14 -4.84 4.77
CA LEU A 149 -18.44 -3.63 4.34
C LEU A 149 -19.04 -2.38 4.99
N ILE A 150 -18.51 -1.99 6.14
CA ILE A 150 -18.92 -0.83 6.93
C ILE A 150 -17.68 -0.09 7.44
N ILE A 151 -17.74 1.24 7.42
CA ILE A 151 -16.62 2.08 7.82
C ILE A 151 -17.08 3.09 8.87
N ASN A 152 -16.40 3.09 10.02
CA ASN A 152 -16.57 4.13 11.03
C ASN A 152 -15.76 5.36 10.58
N GLU A 153 -16.42 6.26 9.83
CA GLU A 153 -15.78 7.42 9.21
C GLU A 153 -14.91 8.22 10.19
N ARG A 154 -15.43 8.50 11.38
CA ARG A 154 -14.77 9.35 12.38
C ARG A 154 -13.56 8.68 13.02
N GLU A 155 -13.73 7.45 13.51
CA GLU A 155 -12.65 6.73 14.18
C GLU A 155 -11.50 6.44 13.21
N THR A 156 -11.82 6.05 11.98
CA THR A 156 -10.82 5.77 10.94
C THR A 156 -10.01 7.01 10.61
N GLU A 157 -10.67 8.15 10.44
CA GLU A 157 -10.03 9.45 10.20
C GLU A 157 -9.13 9.86 11.37
N GLU A 158 -9.64 9.81 12.61
CA GLU A 158 -8.86 10.17 13.80
C GLU A 158 -7.62 9.28 13.94
N ASN A 159 -7.75 7.98 13.67
CA ASN A 159 -6.63 7.03 13.71
C ASN A 159 -5.59 7.28 12.61
N LEU A 160 -6.00 7.58 11.38
CA LEU A 160 -5.09 7.85 10.28
C LEU A 160 -4.35 9.19 10.46
N LEU A 161 -5.09 10.26 10.77
CA LEU A 161 -4.51 11.59 10.97
C LEU A 161 -3.64 11.66 12.22
N GLY A 162 -3.93 10.83 13.23
CA GLY A 162 -3.11 10.67 14.44
C GLY A 162 -1.98 9.64 14.32
N ASN A 163 -1.84 8.97 13.17
CA ASN A 163 -0.87 7.89 13.01
C ASN A 163 0.56 8.46 12.96
N LYS A 164 1.35 8.17 14.01
CA LYS A 164 2.72 8.66 14.16
C LYS A 164 3.67 8.18 13.06
N GLU A 165 3.40 7.01 12.49
CA GLU A 165 4.22 6.44 11.41
C GLU A 165 3.97 7.20 10.11
N LEU A 166 2.71 7.38 9.75
CA LEU A 166 2.31 8.18 8.58
C LEU A 166 2.80 9.62 8.67
N ILE A 167 2.64 10.26 9.84
CA ILE A 167 3.12 11.64 10.06
C ILE A 167 4.64 11.73 9.89
N ARG A 168 5.37 10.73 10.39
CA ARG A 168 6.85 10.76 10.42
C ARG A 168 7.47 10.39 9.08
N TRP A 169 6.95 9.35 8.43
CA TRP A 169 7.57 8.73 7.27
C TRP A 169 6.80 8.98 5.97
N GLY A 170 5.55 9.43 6.06
CA GLY A 170 4.69 9.58 4.89
C GLY A 170 4.10 8.27 4.38
N SER A 171 4.39 7.13 5.04
CA SER A 171 3.84 5.80 4.74
C SER A 171 3.63 4.99 6.03
N ILE A 172 2.88 3.89 5.94
CA ILE A 172 2.67 2.92 7.02
C ILE A 172 3.04 1.53 6.50
N ILE A 173 3.88 0.81 7.25
CA ILE A 173 4.14 -0.61 7.01
C ILE A 173 3.25 -1.41 7.97
N THR A 174 2.39 -2.31 7.46
CA THR A 174 1.55 -3.14 8.33
C THR A 174 2.37 -4.21 9.05
N ASP A 175 1.85 -4.75 10.15
CA ASP A 175 2.55 -5.81 10.88
C ASP A 175 2.70 -7.09 10.04
N ASP A 176 1.69 -7.44 9.23
CA ASP A 176 1.75 -8.57 8.31
C ASP A 176 2.83 -8.36 7.23
N GLU A 177 2.93 -7.16 6.68
CA GLU A 177 3.98 -6.81 5.70
C GLU A 177 5.38 -6.88 6.34
N LEU A 178 5.52 -6.33 7.54
CA LEU A 178 6.77 -6.34 8.29
C LEU A 178 7.24 -7.78 8.59
N ASP A 179 6.31 -8.66 8.95
CA ASP A 179 6.57 -10.06 9.26
C ASP A 179 7.10 -10.86 8.07
N ILE A 180 6.57 -10.56 6.88
CA ILE A 180 7.00 -11.21 5.63
C ILE A 180 8.35 -10.68 5.20
N ARG A 181 8.55 -9.36 5.26
CA ARG A 181 9.87 -8.77 4.99
C ARG A 181 10.93 -9.34 5.94
N PHE A 182 10.59 -9.58 7.22
CA PHE A 182 11.48 -10.25 8.16
C PHE A 182 11.73 -11.72 7.81
N THR A 183 10.69 -12.47 7.43
CA THR A 183 10.82 -13.87 7.01
C THR A 183 11.76 -14.00 5.81
N ARG A 184 11.59 -13.14 4.80
CA ARG A 184 12.48 -13.07 3.63
C ARG A 184 13.92 -12.75 3.99
N PHE A 185 14.12 -11.82 4.91
CA PHE A 185 15.45 -11.50 5.42
C PHE A 185 16.10 -12.73 6.07
N GLY A 186 15.35 -13.50 6.87
CA GLY A 186 15.82 -14.75 7.46
C GLY A 186 16.16 -15.83 6.42
N GLU A 187 15.30 -16.01 5.41
CA GLU A 187 15.56 -16.96 4.31
C GLU A 187 16.81 -16.59 3.52
N TRP A 188 16.95 -15.31 3.15
CA TRP A 188 18.14 -14.79 2.50
C TRP A 188 19.40 -15.02 3.33
N LEU A 189 19.35 -14.79 4.64
CA LEU A 189 20.48 -15.00 5.54
C LEU A 189 20.87 -16.49 5.61
N ALA A 190 19.89 -17.39 5.71
CA ALA A 190 20.13 -18.83 5.71
C ALA A 190 20.77 -19.30 4.40
N GLU A 191 20.33 -18.77 3.25
CA GLU A 191 20.91 -19.08 1.94
C GLU A 191 22.34 -18.56 1.75
N LYS A 192 22.66 -17.38 2.32
CA LYS A 192 23.96 -16.73 2.11
C LYS A 192 25.02 -17.13 3.11
N GLU A 193 24.63 -17.22 4.38
CA GLU A 193 25.56 -17.37 5.50
C GLU A 193 25.41 -18.73 6.20
N SER A 194 24.45 -19.57 5.81
CA SER A 194 24.10 -20.80 6.54
C SER A 194 23.79 -20.51 8.01
N VAL A 195 23.01 -19.46 8.26
CA VAL A 195 22.59 -19.02 9.61
C VAL A 195 21.08 -18.86 9.66
N GLU A 196 20.46 -19.36 10.72
CA GLU A 196 19.05 -19.12 11.01
C GLU A 196 18.85 -18.07 12.11
N ILE A 197 17.72 -17.37 12.05
CA ILE A 197 17.31 -16.46 13.12
C ILE A 197 16.47 -17.25 14.12
N LYS A 198 16.95 -17.34 15.36
CA LYS A 198 16.35 -18.16 16.40
C LYS A 198 15.03 -17.59 16.94
N ASP A 199 14.94 -16.27 17.07
CA ASP A 199 13.77 -15.60 17.64
C ASP A 199 13.52 -14.21 17.04
N LYS A 200 12.25 -13.81 17.06
CA LYS A 200 11.72 -12.54 16.58
C LYS A 200 11.39 -11.64 17.78
N GLY A 201 12.41 -10.93 18.28
CA GLY A 201 12.24 -9.98 19.37
C GLY A 201 11.50 -8.69 18.95
N TYR A 202 10.76 -8.09 19.89
CA TYR A 202 10.05 -6.82 19.67
C TYR A 202 10.99 -5.70 19.16
N ASP A 203 12.14 -5.52 19.80
CA ASP A 203 13.11 -4.49 19.40
C ASP A 203 13.65 -4.74 17.99
N THR A 204 13.89 -6.01 17.63
CA THR A 204 14.34 -6.40 16.28
C THR A 204 13.33 -5.97 15.22
N MET A 205 12.04 -6.23 15.46
CA MET A 205 10.98 -5.81 14.53
C MET A 205 10.83 -4.30 14.44
N ARG A 206 10.96 -3.61 15.57
CA ARG A 206 10.94 -2.14 15.61
C ARG A 206 12.10 -1.53 14.82
N TYR A 207 13.31 -2.06 14.97
CA TYR A 207 14.46 -1.59 14.20
C TYR A 207 14.32 -1.94 12.72
N LEU A 208 13.85 -3.14 12.37
CA LEU A 208 13.56 -3.52 10.99
C LEU A 208 12.58 -2.53 10.35
N LYS A 209 11.46 -2.24 11.01
CA LYS A 209 10.44 -1.30 10.50
C LYS A 209 11.05 0.07 10.22
N THR A 210 11.92 0.54 11.11
CA THR A 210 12.64 1.80 10.92
C THR A 210 13.60 1.74 9.73
N ILE A 211 14.33 0.62 9.56
CA ILE A 211 15.25 0.42 8.43
C ILE A 211 14.50 0.40 7.10
N LEU A 212 13.34 -0.25 7.03
CA LEU A 212 12.52 -0.32 5.82
C LEU A 212 12.02 1.07 5.39
N HIS A 213 11.58 1.90 6.33
CA HIS A 213 11.24 3.30 6.04
C HIS A 213 12.44 4.11 5.54
N LEU A 214 13.60 3.93 6.17
CA LEU A 214 14.83 4.60 5.74
C LEU A 214 15.29 4.12 4.35
N GLU A 215 15.05 2.86 4.00
CA GLU A 215 15.31 2.32 2.67
C GLU A 215 14.38 2.96 1.63
N GLU A 216 13.08 3.04 1.91
CA GLU A 216 12.07 3.67 1.04
C GLU A 216 12.35 5.17 0.80
N GLU A 217 12.88 5.87 1.79
CA GLU A 217 13.33 7.26 1.64
C GLU A 217 14.70 7.42 0.98
N GLY A 218 15.45 6.33 0.75
CA GLY A 218 16.82 6.37 0.23
C GLY A 218 17.85 6.88 1.24
N ASP A 219 17.47 6.93 2.52
CA ASP A 219 18.21 7.54 3.63
C ASP A 219 19.05 6.53 4.42
N ILE A 220 18.89 5.23 4.18
CA ILE A 220 19.62 4.17 4.88
C ILE A 220 21.15 4.27 4.70
N ILE A 221 21.61 4.87 3.60
CA ILE A 221 23.03 5.08 3.30
C ILE A 221 23.67 6.20 4.13
N LYS A 222 22.88 7.07 4.76
CA LYS A 222 23.38 8.20 5.57
C LYS A 222 24.07 7.67 6.82
N GLU A 223 25.24 8.24 7.15
CA GLU A 223 26.08 7.78 8.28
C GLU A 223 25.32 7.79 9.61
N GLU A 224 24.48 8.80 9.83
CA GLU A 224 23.65 8.96 11.03
C GLU A 224 22.67 7.79 11.26
N ASN A 225 22.27 7.10 10.18
CA ASN A 225 21.35 5.98 10.22
C ASN A 225 22.05 4.62 10.41
N ARG A 226 23.38 4.55 10.28
CA ARG A 226 24.13 3.30 10.45
C ARG A 226 24.01 2.72 11.86
N GLU A 227 23.82 3.57 12.87
CA GLU A 227 23.64 3.12 14.25
C GLU A 227 22.36 2.29 14.41
N ILE A 228 21.30 2.58 13.63
CA ILE A 228 20.06 1.80 13.64
C ILE A 228 20.32 0.40 13.09
N VAL A 229 21.09 0.28 12.00
CA VAL A 229 21.48 -1.02 11.42
C VAL A 229 22.30 -1.84 12.40
N LYS A 230 23.27 -1.22 13.09
CA LYS A 230 24.07 -1.89 14.14
C LYS A 230 23.20 -2.40 15.28
N LYS A 231 22.21 -1.61 15.71
CA LYS A 231 21.26 -2.00 16.77
C LYS A 231 20.38 -3.17 16.33
N PHE A 232 19.89 -3.15 15.09
CA PHE A 232 19.16 -4.26 14.49
C PHE A 232 19.99 -5.55 14.45
N GLN A 233 21.22 -5.48 13.95
CA GLN A 233 22.12 -6.65 13.89
C GLN A 233 22.38 -7.24 15.28
N LYS A 234 22.60 -6.38 16.28
CA LYS A 234 22.84 -6.82 17.67
C LYS A 234 21.59 -7.38 18.36
N SER A 235 20.39 -7.02 17.90
CA SER A 235 19.14 -7.52 18.50
C SER A 235 18.73 -8.89 17.96
N ILE A 236 19.37 -9.37 16.88
CA ILE A 236 19.11 -10.70 16.32
C ILE A 236 19.88 -11.77 17.10
N THR A 237 19.19 -12.84 17.46
CA THR A 237 19.81 -14.05 17.99
C THR A 237 20.00 -15.05 16.86
N TYR A 238 21.25 -15.33 16.49
CA TYR A 238 21.62 -16.24 15.42
C TYR A 238 21.78 -17.67 15.91
N GLN A 239 21.43 -18.64 15.06
CA GLN A 239 21.72 -20.05 15.24
C GLN A 239 22.53 -20.54 14.03
N TRP A 240 23.74 -21.01 14.32
CA TRP A 240 24.66 -21.54 13.32
C TRP A 240 24.40 -23.04 13.15
N TRP A 241 24.52 -23.54 11.92
CA TRP A 241 24.57 -24.97 11.68
C TRP A 241 26.01 -25.44 11.93
N ASP A 242 26.21 -26.31 12.93
CA ASP A 242 27.48 -26.99 13.19
C ASP A 242 27.85 -27.95 12.03
#